data_AF-A0A0A1E483-F1
#
_entry.id   AF-A0A0A1E483-F1
#
_cell.length_a   1.000
_cell.length_b   1.000
_cell.length_c   1.000
_cell.angle_alpha   90.00
_cell.angle_beta   90.00
_cell.angle_gamma   90.00
#
_symmetry.space_group_name_H-M   'P 1'
#
loop_
_entity.id
_entity.type
_entity.pdbx_description
1 polymer ?
#
loop_
_entity_poly.entity_id
_entity_poly.type
_entity_poly.pdbx_seq_one_letter_code
_entity_poly.pdbx_strand_id
1 'polypeptide(L)'
;MAWSPLLLTFIALCTGSWAQSLTQPASVSGTLGQTVTISCSGSSSNIGGSTSWVNWFQQIPGTAPKTLIYYATSRASGVPDRFSGSRSGNTATLTISGVQAEDEADYYCSAVDSSLRSTVFGGGTHLTIAGGPTSTPSVSLFPPSSEELSANKATVVCLISDFSPSGLEVIWKVNDAVTTDGVQTTRSSKQSNGKYAASSYLTRTSAQWKSYSSVSCQVKHQGKT
;
A
#
# COMPACT_ATOMS: atom_id res chain seq x y z
N MET A 1 45.49 -12.99 39.11
CA MET A 1 45.21 -11.64 38.60
C MET A 1 44.95 -11.74 37.10
N ALA A 2 43.67 -11.71 36.72
CA ALA A 2 43.17 -11.23 35.42
C ALA A 2 41.68 -11.56 35.40
N TRP A 3 40.90 -10.56 35.81
CA TRP A 3 39.46 -10.54 35.92
C TRP A 3 38.90 -10.31 34.51
N SER A 4 38.06 -11.20 33.99
CA SER A 4 37.08 -10.88 32.94
C SER A 4 36.14 -12.07 32.69
N PRO A 5 34.92 -11.99 33.22
CA PRO A 5 33.77 -12.28 32.37
C PRO A 5 32.67 -11.25 32.65
N LEU A 6 32.79 -10.07 32.03
CA LEU A 6 31.75 -9.05 32.01
C LEU A 6 31.68 -8.49 30.60
N LEU A 7 31.29 -9.35 29.66
CA LEU A 7 30.91 -8.94 28.29
C LEU A 7 29.63 -9.65 27.84
N LEU A 8 28.64 -9.69 28.74
CA LEU A 8 27.26 -10.07 28.45
C LEU A 8 26.30 -8.99 28.96
N THR A 9 26.69 -7.72 28.78
CA THR A 9 25.81 -6.57 28.94
C THR A 9 25.30 -6.11 27.57
N PHE A 10 23.97 -6.13 27.43
CA PHE A 10 23.18 -5.24 26.60
C PHE A 10 23.14 -5.48 25.07
N ILE A 11 22.49 -6.56 24.66
CA ILE A 11 21.78 -6.61 23.36
C ILE A 11 20.30 -6.94 23.63
N ALA A 12 19.57 -5.98 24.19
CA ALA A 12 18.11 -6.00 24.26
C ALA A 12 17.56 -4.58 24.47
N LEU A 13 18.00 -3.65 23.64
CA LEU A 13 17.26 -2.43 23.37
C LEU A 13 17.19 -2.27 21.86
N CYS A 14 16.43 -3.16 21.22
CA CYS A 14 15.61 -2.70 20.11
C CYS A 14 14.57 -1.76 20.72
N THR A 15 14.99 -0.55 21.09
CA THR A 15 14.08 0.59 21.17
C THR A 15 13.61 0.79 19.74
N GLY A 16 12.60 0.02 19.34
CA GLY A 16 11.73 0.42 18.27
C GLY A 16 11.34 1.84 18.62
N SER A 17 11.90 2.81 17.91
CA SER A 17 11.39 4.17 17.97
C SER A 17 9.95 4.04 17.55
N TRP A 18 9.04 4.13 18.54
CA TRP A 18 7.63 4.34 18.27
C TRP A 18 7.59 5.68 17.57
N ALA A 19 7.67 5.68 16.25
CA ALA A 19 7.37 6.86 15.48
C ALA A 19 5.96 7.27 15.94
N GLN A 20 5.84 8.44 16.57
CA GLN A 20 4.55 9.03 16.92
C GLN A 20 3.86 9.41 15.60
N SER A 21 3.30 8.41 14.94
CA SER A 21 2.50 8.52 13.74
C SER A 21 1.04 8.29 14.13
N LEU A 22 0.14 8.89 13.35
CA LEU A 22 -1.29 8.66 13.54
C LEU A 22 -1.63 7.23 13.12
N THR A 23 -2.49 6.56 13.87
CA THR A 23 -2.85 5.18 13.57
C THR A 23 -4.05 5.15 12.64
N GLN A 24 -3.88 4.49 11.49
CA GLN A 24 -4.92 4.21 10.51
C GLN A 24 -5.04 2.70 10.29
N PRO A 25 -6.23 2.17 9.95
CA PRO A 25 -6.34 0.81 9.46
C PRO A 25 -5.57 0.70 8.13
N ALA A 26 -4.84 -0.40 7.92
CA ALA A 26 -4.06 -0.59 6.70
C ALA A 26 -4.94 -0.67 5.44
N SER A 27 -6.15 -1.22 5.58
CA SER A 27 -7.13 -1.30 4.49
C SER A 27 -8.55 -1.26 5.02
N VAL A 28 -9.47 -0.81 4.17
CA VAL A 28 -10.91 -0.95 4.34
C VAL A 28 -11.54 -1.33 3.00
N SER A 29 -12.72 -1.92 3.03
CA SER A 29 -13.48 -2.24 1.83
C SER A 29 -14.92 -1.74 1.94
N GLY A 30 -15.52 -1.44 0.79
CA GLY A 30 -16.94 -1.12 0.68
C GLY A 30 -17.49 -1.58 -0.66
N THR A 31 -18.81 -1.66 -0.78
CA THR A 31 -19.48 -1.93 -2.06
C THR A 31 -19.99 -0.64 -2.69
N LEU A 32 -20.13 -0.60 -4.02
CA LEU A 32 -20.69 0.57 -4.71
C LEU A 32 -22.00 1.06 -4.06
N GLY A 33 -22.08 2.37 -3.81
CA GLY A 33 -23.22 3.00 -3.16
C GLY A 33 -23.26 2.88 -1.63
N GLN A 34 -22.38 2.09 -1.01
CA GLN A 34 -22.28 1.99 0.45
C GLN A 34 -21.66 3.25 1.05
N THR A 35 -21.91 3.49 2.34
CA THR A 35 -21.12 4.43 3.14
C THR A 35 -19.92 3.72 3.75
N VAL A 36 -18.72 4.26 3.55
CA VAL A 36 -17.48 3.80 4.17
C VAL A 36 -16.93 4.87 5.10
N THR A 37 -16.37 4.44 6.24
CA THR A 37 -15.70 5.31 7.20
C THR A 37 -14.26 4.87 7.41
N ILE A 38 -13.33 5.82 7.30
CA ILE A 38 -11.91 5.62 7.59
C ILE A 38 -11.58 6.38 8.88
N SER A 39 -11.07 5.66 9.87
CA SER A 39 -10.66 6.24 11.15
C SER A 39 -9.17 6.58 11.17
N CYS A 40 -8.84 7.62 11.93
CA CYS A 40 -7.48 8.03 12.22
C CYS A 40 -7.38 8.40 13.69
N SER A 41 -6.58 7.65 14.45
CA SER A 41 -6.44 7.79 15.89
C SER A 41 -5.11 8.44 16.25
N GLY A 42 -5.16 9.35 17.22
CA GLY A 42 -3.99 10.07 17.71
C GLY A 42 -3.99 10.18 19.24
N SER A 43 -3.37 11.24 19.74
CA SER A 43 -3.21 11.57 21.16
C SER A 43 -3.69 13.00 21.44
N SER A 44 -3.64 13.39 22.71
CA SER A 44 -3.94 14.76 23.14
C SER A 44 -2.96 15.82 22.57
N SER A 45 -1.77 15.42 22.13
CA SER A 45 -0.79 16.32 21.50
C SER A 45 -1.08 16.64 20.03
N ASN A 46 -2.00 15.91 19.38
CA ASN A 46 -2.32 16.08 17.96
C ASN A 46 -3.83 16.12 17.70
N ILE A 47 -4.46 14.98 17.37
CA ILE A 47 -5.89 14.88 17.06
C ILE A 47 -6.73 15.31 18.26
N GLY A 48 -6.36 14.94 19.48
CA GLY A 48 -7.07 15.31 20.70
C GLY A 48 -6.85 16.75 21.18
N GLY A 49 -5.94 17.49 20.53
CA GLY A 49 -5.58 18.85 20.94
C GLY A 49 -6.70 19.87 20.71
N SER A 50 -6.67 20.98 21.45
CA SER A 50 -7.62 22.09 21.29
C SER A 50 -7.45 22.82 19.95
N THR A 51 -6.24 22.86 19.41
CA THR A 51 -5.89 23.50 18.12
C THR A 51 -5.74 22.49 16.98
N SER A 52 -6.36 21.31 17.09
CA SER A 52 -6.13 20.22 16.14
C SER A 52 -6.56 20.57 14.72
N TRP A 53 -5.60 20.57 13.78
CA TRP A 53 -5.83 20.77 12.35
C TRP A 53 -5.72 19.44 11.61
N VAL A 54 -6.74 18.59 11.76
CA VAL A 54 -6.77 17.32 11.05
C VAL A 54 -7.09 17.53 9.58
N ASN A 55 -6.32 16.93 8.69
CA ASN A 55 -6.56 16.95 7.25
C ASN A 55 -6.65 15.53 6.72
N TRP A 56 -7.39 15.36 5.64
CA TRP A 56 -7.53 14.10 4.90
C TRP A 56 -7.10 14.31 3.46
N PHE A 57 -6.30 13.37 2.96
CA PHE A 57 -5.79 13.36 1.60
C PHE A 57 -6.17 12.05 0.92
N GLN A 58 -6.45 12.12 -0.38
CA GLN A 58 -6.59 10.98 -1.26
C GLN A 58 -5.39 10.92 -2.18
N GLN A 59 -4.79 9.75 -2.34
CA GLN A 59 -3.74 9.50 -3.30
C GLN A 59 -4.13 8.30 -4.16
N ILE A 60 -4.32 8.54 -5.45
CA ILE A 60 -4.41 7.47 -6.44
C ILE A 60 -2.96 7.05 -6.74
N PRO A 61 -2.62 5.75 -6.73
CA PRO A 61 -1.27 5.29 -7.05
C PRO A 61 -0.77 5.88 -8.38
N GLY A 62 0.38 6.57 -8.34
CA GLY A 62 0.96 7.26 -9.51
C GLY A 62 0.56 8.73 -9.66
N THR A 63 -0.29 9.28 -8.77
CA THR A 63 -0.67 10.70 -8.77
C THR A 63 -0.19 11.43 -7.51
N ALA A 64 -0.19 12.76 -7.57
CA ALA A 64 0.02 13.60 -6.39
C ALA A 64 -1.16 13.45 -5.41
N PRO A 65 -0.94 13.56 -4.08
CA PRO A 65 -2.03 13.61 -3.10
C PRO A 65 -2.96 14.81 -3.32
N LYS A 66 -4.27 14.56 -3.26
CA LYS A 66 -5.34 15.58 -3.30
C LYS A 66 -5.93 15.75 -1.91
N THR A 67 -6.03 16.99 -1.43
CA THR A 67 -6.72 17.29 -0.17
C THR A 67 -8.23 17.09 -0.33
N LEU A 68 -8.84 16.33 0.58
CA LEU A 68 -10.28 16.11 0.65
C LEU A 68 -10.93 17.00 1.71
N ILE A 69 -10.47 16.87 2.96
CA ILE A 69 -10.99 17.57 4.12
C ILE A 69 -9.81 18.27 4.82
N TYR A 70 -10.03 19.47 5.32
CA TYR A 70 -9.09 20.23 6.14
C TYR A 70 -9.81 20.75 7.39
N TYR A 71 -9.05 21.05 8.44
CA TYR A 71 -9.59 21.47 9.74
C TYR A 71 -10.72 20.56 10.26
N ALA A 72 -10.52 19.25 10.12
CA ALA A 72 -11.39 18.15 10.49
C ALA A 72 -12.75 18.06 9.78
N THR A 73 -13.39 19.17 9.42
CA THR A 73 -14.77 19.20 8.90
C THR A 73 -14.93 19.99 7.61
N SER A 74 -13.97 20.84 7.24
CA SER A 74 -14.07 21.70 6.07
C SER A 74 -13.66 20.95 4.82
N ARG A 75 -14.53 20.92 3.82
CA ARG A 75 -14.30 20.21 2.57
C ARG A 75 -13.54 21.10 1.60
N ALA A 76 -12.50 20.58 0.94
CA ALA A 76 -11.76 21.33 -0.06
C ALA A 76 -12.61 21.61 -1.32
N SER A 77 -12.26 22.66 -2.06
CA SER A 77 -12.95 23.00 -3.32
C SER A 77 -12.81 21.89 -4.36
N GLY A 78 -13.88 21.60 -5.10
CA GLY A 78 -13.90 20.53 -6.11
C GLY A 78 -13.91 19.11 -5.55
N VAL A 79 -14.17 18.93 -4.25
CA VAL A 79 -14.41 17.64 -3.62
C VAL A 79 -15.93 17.41 -3.51
N PRO A 80 -16.45 16.27 -3.98
CA PRO A 80 -17.90 15.99 -3.96
C PRO A 80 -18.53 16.02 -2.56
N ASP A 81 -19.83 16.31 -2.50
CA ASP A 81 -20.65 16.44 -1.29
C ASP A 81 -20.75 15.13 -0.45
N ARG A 82 -20.44 14.00 -1.08
CA ARG A 82 -20.34 12.67 -0.46
C ARG A 82 -19.19 12.48 0.55
N PHE A 83 -18.13 13.30 0.48
CA PHE A 83 -16.97 13.22 1.39
C PHE A 83 -17.11 14.14 2.60
N SER A 84 -17.25 13.61 3.80
CA SER A 84 -17.31 14.43 5.02
C SER A 84 -16.26 14.01 6.04
N GLY A 85 -15.76 14.97 6.81
CA GLY A 85 -14.87 14.70 7.93
C GLY A 85 -15.52 15.03 9.26
N SER A 86 -15.10 14.31 10.30
CA SER A 86 -15.48 14.58 11.68
C SER A 86 -14.33 14.29 12.63
N ARG A 87 -14.45 14.77 13.87
CA ARG A 87 -13.50 14.50 14.95
C ARG A 87 -14.26 14.35 16.25
N SER A 88 -13.92 13.31 17.01
CA SER A 88 -14.43 13.07 18.36
C SER A 88 -13.27 12.62 19.26
N GLY A 89 -13.00 13.39 20.32
CA GLY A 89 -11.84 13.18 21.18
C GLY A 89 -10.54 13.12 20.38
N ASN A 90 -9.83 11.99 20.49
CA ASN A 90 -8.55 11.76 19.83
C ASN A 90 -8.67 11.03 18.48
N THR A 91 -9.89 10.91 17.95
CA THR A 91 -10.17 10.17 16.72
C THR A 91 -10.80 11.10 15.69
N ALA A 92 -10.20 11.15 14.50
CA ALA A 92 -10.78 11.76 13.32
C ALA A 92 -11.37 10.68 12.41
N THR A 93 -12.42 11.03 11.68
CA THR A 93 -13.09 10.11 10.74
C THR A 93 -13.29 10.81 9.41
N LEU A 94 -12.96 10.13 8.32
CA LEU A 94 -13.41 10.46 6.97
C LEU A 94 -14.57 9.54 6.62
N THR A 95 -15.70 10.11 6.23
CA THR A 95 -16.88 9.39 5.75
C THR A 95 -17.05 9.65 4.27
N ILE A 96 -17.26 8.59 3.51
CA ILE A 96 -17.56 8.63 2.08
C ILE A 96 -18.91 7.97 1.93
N SER A 97 -19.98 8.75 1.75
CA SER A 97 -21.30 8.20 1.45
C SER A 97 -21.39 7.82 -0.03
N GLY A 98 -22.14 6.78 -0.38
CA GLY A 98 -22.36 6.43 -1.78
C GLY A 98 -21.06 6.20 -2.56
N VAL A 99 -20.15 5.36 -2.03
CA VAL A 99 -18.82 5.14 -2.63
C VAL A 99 -18.92 4.74 -4.11
N GLN A 100 -18.02 5.30 -4.91
CA GLN A 100 -17.95 5.10 -6.36
C GLN A 100 -16.66 4.37 -6.74
N ALA A 101 -16.56 3.86 -7.96
CA ALA A 101 -15.38 3.08 -8.39
C ALA A 101 -14.10 3.93 -8.43
N GLU A 102 -14.23 5.23 -8.68
CA GLU A 102 -13.15 6.21 -8.62
C GLU A 102 -12.64 6.49 -7.21
N ASP A 103 -13.39 6.09 -6.16
CA ASP A 103 -12.99 6.31 -4.77
C ASP A 103 -11.96 5.29 -4.29
N GLU A 104 -11.68 4.22 -5.05
CA GLU A 104 -10.59 3.28 -4.77
C GLU A 104 -9.23 3.98 -4.86
N ALA A 105 -8.61 4.19 -3.70
CA ALA A 105 -7.39 4.98 -3.53
C ALA A 105 -6.77 4.73 -2.14
N ASP A 106 -5.62 5.34 -1.90
CA ASP A 106 -5.04 5.47 -0.56
C ASP A 106 -5.48 6.75 0.12
N TYR A 107 -5.84 6.66 1.38
CA TYR A 107 -6.31 7.77 2.18
C TYR A 107 -5.39 8.00 3.36
N TYR A 108 -4.91 9.23 3.51
CA TYR A 108 -3.99 9.61 4.57
C TYR A 108 -4.60 10.69 5.43
N CYS A 109 -4.54 10.53 6.74
CA CYS A 109 -4.78 11.63 7.65
C CYS A 109 -3.48 12.34 8.00
N SER A 110 -3.56 13.63 8.33
CA SER A 110 -2.47 14.36 8.98
C SER A 110 -3.00 15.24 10.10
N ALA A 111 -2.14 15.55 11.07
CA ALA A 111 -2.41 16.51 12.14
C ALA A 111 -1.10 17.20 12.55
N VAL A 112 -1.21 18.42 13.08
CA VAL A 112 -0.06 19.06 13.75
C VAL A 112 0.09 18.47 15.14
N ASP A 113 1.29 17.98 15.45
CA ASP A 113 1.66 17.53 16.78
C ASP A 113 2.38 18.65 17.54
N SER A 114 1.79 19.11 18.63
CA SER A 114 2.33 20.22 19.43
C SER A 114 3.61 19.85 20.18
N SER A 115 3.81 18.57 20.50
CA SER A 115 5.01 18.09 21.19
C SER A 115 6.21 18.03 20.24
N LEU A 116 5.97 17.69 18.97
CA LEU A 116 7.00 17.64 17.93
C LEU A 116 7.16 18.96 17.16
N ARG A 117 6.22 19.89 17.31
CA ARG A 117 6.12 21.14 16.52
C ARG A 117 6.16 20.87 15.00
N SER A 118 5.54 19.77 14.59
CA SER A 118 5.58 19.30 13.20
C SER A 118 4.25 18.69 12.79
N THR A 119 4.04 18.53 11.48
CA THR A 119 2.91 17.76 10.96
C THR A 119 3.28 16.28 10.95
N VAL A 120 2.43 15.46 11.53
CA VAL A 120 2.53 14.00 11.47
C VAL A 120 1.45 13.44 10.55
N PHE A 121 1.82 12.42 9.78
CA PHE A 121 0.91 11.69 8.91
C PHE A 121 0.55 10.34 9.54
N GLY A 122 -0.62 9.82 9.18
CA GLY A 122 -0.98 8.44 9.44
C GLY A 122 -0.34 7.47 8.46
N GLY A 123 -0.37 6.19 8.81
CA GLY A 123 0.17 5.12 7.97
C GLY A 123 -0.53 4.91 6.62
N GLY A 124 -1.68 5.56 6.41
CA GLY A 124 -2.51 5.40 5.23
C GLY A 124 -3.49 4.24 5.34
N THR A 125 -4.59 4.36 4.60
CA THR A 125 -5.62 3.32 4.47
C THR A 125 -5.92 3.11 3.00
N HIS A 126 -5.73 1.89 2.50
CA HIS A 126 -6.18 1.53 1.17
C HIS A 126 -7.68 1.20 1.17
N LEU A 127 -8.49 1.95 0.42
CA LEU A 127 -9.91 1.65 0.23
C LEU A 127 -10.08 0.84 -1.05
N THR A 128 -10.64 -0.38 -0.95
CA THR A 128 -11.01 -1.21 -2.11
C THR A 128 -12.52 -1.19 -2.32
N ILE A 129 -12.98 -1.09 -3.57
CA ILE A 129 -14.41 -1.02 -3.89
C ILE A 129 -14.87 -2.31 -4.59
N ALA A 130 -15.79 -3.02 -3.96
CA ALA A 130 -16.41 -4.24 -4.47
C ALA A 130 -17.72 -3.95 -5.22
N GLY A 131 -18.12 -4.88 -6.10
CA GLY A 131 -19.36 -4.80 -6.88
C GLY A 131 -19.26 -3.98 -8.17
N GLY A 132 -18.07 -3.46 -8.50
CA GLY A 132 -17.78 -2.89 -9.82
C GLY A 132 -17.55 -3.96 -10.90
N PRO A 133 -17.44 -3.55 -12.18
CA PRO A 133 -17.09 -4.43 -13.27
C PRO A 133 -15.75 -5.12 -13.01
N THR A 134 -15.74 -6.45 -13.03
CA THR A 134 -14.51 -7.24 -12.88
C THR A 134 -13.82 -7.39 -14.22
N SER A 135 -12.49 -7.41 -14.20
CA SER A 135 -11.68 -7.72 -15.37
C SER A 135 -10.59 -8.69 -14.96
N THR A 136 -10.51 -9.82 -15.66
CA THR A 136 -9.46 -10.82 -15.49
C THR A 136 -8.12 -10.24 -15.97
N PRO A 137 -7.02 -10.46 -15.24
CA PRO A 137 -5.70 -9.98 -15.67
C PRO A 137 -5.24 -10.62 -16.97
N SER A 138 -4.59 -9.80 -17.80
CA SER A 138 -3.72 -10.29 -18.87
C SER A 138 -2.32 -10.49 -18.28
N VAL A 139 -1.76 -11.68 -18.44
CA VAL A 139 -0.45 -12.04 -17.88
C VAL A 139 0.54 -12.29 -19.02
N SER A 140 1.67 -11.58 -18.99
CA SER A 140 2.77 -11.74 -19.94
C SER A 140 4.07 -12.00 -19.19
N LEU A 141 4.82 -13.01 -19.63
CA LEU A 141 6.10 -13.39 -19.02
C LEU A 141 7.24 -13.07 -19.98
N PHE A 142 8.21 -12.29 -19.51
CA PHE A 142 9.37 -11.88 -20.28
C PHE A 142 10.64 -12.53 -19.74
N PRO A 143 11.43 -13.20 -20.59
CA PRO A 143 12.72 -13.76 -20.18
C PRO A 143 13.75 -12.66 -19.93
N PRO A 144 14.86 -12.98 -19.23
CA PRO A 144 15.99 -12.07 -19.08
C PRO A 144 16.59 -11.69 -20.44
N SER A 145 17.08 -10.45 -20.58
CA SER A 145 17.75 -10.02 -21.81
C SER A 145 19.15 -10.62 -21.94
N SER A 146 19.67 -10.71 -23.17
CA SER A 146 21.02 -11.23 -23.40
C SER A 146 22.10 -10.37 -22.75
N GLU A 147 21.90 -9.05 -22.72
CA GLU A 147 22.78 -8.09 -22.05
C GLU A 147 22.82 -8.36 -20.54
N GLU A 148 21.67 -8.61 -19.92
CA GLU A 148 21.60 -8.93 -18.49
C GLU A 148 22.33 -10.24 -18.17
N LEU A 149 22.11 -11.27 -18.99
CA LEU A 149 22.75 -12.58 -18.84
C LEU A 149 24.27 -12.51 -18.99
N SER A 150 24.79 -11.59 -19.80
CA SER A 150 26.23 -11.34 -19.97
C SER A 150 26.86 -10.74 -18.72
N ALA A 151 26.07 -10.02 -17.90
CA ALA A 151 26.47 -9.45 -16.62
C ALA A 151 26.27 -10.41 -15.42
N ASN A 152 26.12 -11.72 -15.69
CA ASN A 152 25.83 -12.77 -14.70
C ASN A 152 24.55 -12.55 -13.89
N LYS A 153 23.59 -11.80 -14.42
CA LYS A 153 22.29 -11.54 -13.80
C LYS A 153 21.16 -12.05 -14.70
N ALA A 154 20.05 -12.43 -14.11
CA ALA A 154 18.85 -12.84 -14.83
C ALA A 154 17.62 -12.34 -14.08
N THR A 155 16.81 -11.47 -14.70
CA THR A 155 15.52 -11.04 -14.14
C THR A 155 14.40 -11.44 -15.10
N VAL A 156 13.53 -12.33 -14.62
CA VAL A 156 12.28 -12.69 -15.32
C VAL A 156 11.20 -11.71 -14.88
N VAL A 157 10.45 -11.15 -15.82
CA VAL A 157 9.40 -10.17 -15.54
C VAL A 157 8.04 -10.78 -15.85
N CYS A 158 7.15 -10.79 -14.86
CA CYS A 158 5.74 -11.10 -15.04
C CYS A 158 4.95 -9.79 -15.03
N LEU A 159 4.47 -9.35 -16.19
CA LEU A 159 3.61 -8.19 -16.33
C LEU A 159 2.15 -8.63 -16.25
N ILE A 160 1.37 -7.92 -15.42
CA ILE A 160 -0.03 -8.20 -15.13
C ILE A 160 -0.80 -6.92 -15.43
N SER A 161 -1.69 -6.93 -16.41
CA SER A 161 -2.39 -5.72 -16.85
C SER A 161 -3.89 -5.90 -16.94
N ASP A 162 -4.60 -4.78 -17.01
CA ASP A 162 -6.01 -4.70 -17.36
C ASP A 162 -6.95 -5.50 -16.45
N PHE A 163 -6.61 -5.58 -15.16
CA PHE A 163 -7.43 -6.23 -14.15
C PHE A 163 -8.17 -5.24 -13.26
N SER A 164 -9.29 -5.68 -12.68
CA SER A 164 -10.04 -4.93 -11.67
C SER A 164 -10.88 -5.89 -10.83
N PRO A 165 -10.89 -5.76 -9.48
CA PRO A 165 -10.28 -4.70 -8.67
C PRO A 165 -8.77 -4.93 -8.44
N SER A 166 -8.09 -4.02 -7.73
CA SER A 166 -6.61 -3.98 -7.63
C SER A 166 -5.93 -5.13 -6.86
N GLY A 167 -6.68 -5.93 -6.10
CA GLY A 167 -6.13 -7.01 -5.29
C GLY A 167 -5.77 -8.27 -6.10
N LEU A 168 -4.49 -8.68 -6.05
CA LEU A 168 -3.96 -9.90 -6.66
C LEU A 168 -2.91 -10.57 -5.77
N GLU A 169 -2.63 -11.83 -6.06
CA GLU A 169 -1.53 -12.60 -5.48
C GLU A 169 -0.71 -13.21 -6.63
N VAL A 170 0.61 -13.09 -6.58
CA VAL A 170 1.53 -13.65 -7.59
C VAL A 170 2.31 -14.80 -6.98
N ILE A 171 2.29 -15.95 -7.64
CA ILE A 171 2.99 -17.16 -7.25
C ILE A 171 3.98 -17.52 -8.35
N TRP A 172 5.27 -17.52 -8.00
CA TRP A 172 6.33 -17.97 -8.90
C TRP A 172 6.61 -19.45 -8.70
N LYS A 173 6.78 -20.18 -9.80
CA LYS A 173 7.27 -21.56 -9.78
C LYS A 173 8.48 -21.72 -10.69
N VAL A 174 9.48 -22.41 -10.17
CA VAL A 174 10.69 -22.83 -10.91
C VAL A 174 10.70 -24.35 -10.89
N ASN A 175 10.72 -24.99 -12.06
CA ASN A 175 10.62 -26.44 -12.20
C ASN A 175 9.45 -27.01 -11.38
N ASP A 176 8.29 -26.35 -11.48
CA ASP A 176 7.04 -26.63 -10.75
C ASP A 176 7.06 -26.45 -9.21
N ALA A 177 8.20 -26.11 -8.62
CA ALA A 177 8.32 -25.79 -7.20
C ALA A 177 8.07 -24.30 -6.93
N VAL A 178 7.22 -23.99 -5.96
CA VAL A 178 6.94 -22.60 -5.53
C VAL A 178 8.20 -21.98 -4.95
N THR A 179 8.49 -20.73 -5.34
CA THR A 179 9.62 -19.97 -4.82
C THR A 179 9.21 -18.55 -4.45
N THR A 180 9.76 -18.07 -3.34
CA THR A 180 9.67 -16.68 -2.90
C THR A 180 11.04 -15.99 -2.88
N ASP A 181 12.12 -16.77 -3.04
CA ASP A 181 13.47 -16.24 -3.09
C ASP A 181 13.66 -15.37 -4.33
N GLY A 182 14.24 -14.18 -4.18
CA GLY A 182 14.44 -13.20 -5.24
C GLY A 182 13.16 -12.68 -5.92
N VAL A 183 11.99 -12.91 -5.31
CA VAL A 183 10.70 -12.41 -5.81
C VAL A 183 10.43 -11.00 -5.28
N GLN A 184 10.10 -10.08 -6.17
CA GLN A 184 9.60 -8.76 -5.82
C GLN A 184 8.37 -8.43 -6.65
N THR A 185 7.27 -8.07 -6.00
CA THR A 185 6.01 -7.72 -6.69
C THR A 185 5.68 -6.26 -6.39
N THR A 186 5.38 -5.49 -7.44
CA THR A 186 4.96 -4.11 -7.28
C THR A 186 3.54 -4.05 -6.76
N ARG A 187 3.22 -2.94 -6.11
CA ARG A 187 1.83 -2.59 -5.85
C ARG A 187 1.09 -2.34 -7.17
N SER A 188 -0.18 -2.71 -7.23
CA SER A 188 -1.06 -2.39 -8.34
C SER A 188 -1.17 -0.89 -8.53
N SER A 189 -1.00 -0.44 -9.77
CA SER A 189 -1.08 0.96 -10.20
C SER A 189 -2.27 1.12 -11.16
N LYS A 190 -2.95 2.27 -11.10
CA LYS A 190 -4.12 2.52 -11.95
C LYS A 190 -3.65 3.01 -13.32
N GLN A 191 -4.08 2.34 -14.38
CA GLN A 191 -3.82 2.67 -15.77
C GLN A 191 -4.80 3.74 -16.27
N SER A 192 -4.48 4.37 -17.39
CA SER A 192 -5.32 5.40 -18.03
C SER A 192 -6.70 4.89 -18.46
N ASN A 193 -6.84 3.57 -18.68
CA ASN A 193 -8.11 2.92 -19.00
C ASN A 193 -8.98 2.61 -17.76
N GLY A 194 -8.57 3.07 -16.57
CA GLY A 194 -9.28 2.87 -15.30
C GLY A 194 -9.08 1.50 -14.65
N LYS A 195 -8.33 0.58 -15.28
CA LYS A 195 -7.96 -0.74 -14.75
C LYS A 195 -6.61 -0.68 -14.03
N TYR A 196 -6.17 -1.81 -13.48
CA TYR A 196 -4.91 -1.92 -12.75
C TYR A 196 -3.86 -2.70 -13.53
N ALA A 197 -2.60 -2.31 -13.31
CA ALA A 197 -1.42 -3.05 -13.72
C ALA A 197 -0.45 -3.24 -12.55
N ALA A 198 0.25 -4.36 -12.54
CA ALA A 198 1.33 -4.69 -11.63
C ALA A 198 2.42 -5.46 -12.37
N SER A 199 3.63 -5.46 -11.82
CA SER A 199 4.71 -6.32 -12.28
C SER A 199 5.29 -7.12 -11.11
N SER A 200 5.73 -8.33 -11.41
CA SER A 200 6.50 -9.14 -10.49
C SER A 200 7.80 -9.55 -11.15
N TYR A 201 8.86 -9.64 -10.35
CA TYR A 201 10.23 -9.87 -10.79
C TYR A 201 10.79 -11.07 -10.06
N LEU A 202 11.39 -11.99 -10.79
CA LEU A 202 12.18 -13.10 -10.24
C LEU A 202 13.64 -12.90 -10.63
N THR A 203 14.49 -12.60 -9.65
CA THR A 203 15.92 -12.34 -9.89
C THR A 203 16.78 -13.56 -9.54
N ARG A 204 17.67 -13.94 -10.47
CA ARG A 204 18.59 -15.07 -10.37
C ARG A 204 19.95 -14.74 -10.98
N THR A 205 20.91 -15.64 -10.79
CA THR A 205 22.15 -15.63 -11.56
C THR A 205 21.93 -16.22 -12.96
N SER A 206 22.80 -15.87 -13.90
CA SER A 206 22.78 -16.43 -15.27
C SER A 206 22.92 -17.96 -15.26
N ALA A 207 23.75 -18.52 -14.37
CA ALA A 207 23.94 -19.96 -14.23
C ALA A 207 22.68 -20.68 -13.72
N GLN A 208 21.99 -20.11 -12.72
CA GLN A 208 20.72 -20.65 -12.21
C GLN A 208 19.62 -20.60 -13.27
N TRP A 209 19.45 -19.46 -13.95
CA TRP A 209 18.44 -19.34 -15.01
C TRP A 209 18.61 -20.40 -16.11
N LYS A 210 19.86 -20.63 -16.55
CA LYS A 210 20.18 -21.62 -17.58
C LYS A 210 19.99 -23.08 -17.12
N SER A 211 19.94 -23.34 -15.82
CA SER A 211 19.71 -24.69 -15.29
C SER A 211 18.23 -25.03 -15.12
N TYR A 212 17.33 -24.05 -15.22
CA TYR A 212 15.89 -24.25 -15.07
C TYR A 212 15.29 -24.86 -16.34
N SER A 213 14.41 -25.84 -16.19
CA SER A 213 13.64 -26.42 -17.28
C SER A 213 12.36 -25.64 -17.55
N SER A 214 11.77 -25.05 -16.51
CA SER A 214 10.57 -24.20 -16.63
C SER A 214 10.53 -23.11 -15.56
N VAL A 215 9.97 -21.97 -15.93
CA VAL A 215 9.61 -20.89 -15.00
C VAL A 215 8.19 -20.43 -15.35
N SER A 216 7.33 -20.32 -14.34
CA SER A 216 5.96 -19.84 -14.51
C SER A 216 5.58 -18.81 -13.45
N CYS A 217 4.74 -17.87 -13.87
CA CYS A 217 4.10 -16.88 -13.02
C CYS A 217 2.59 -17.17 -13.01
N GLN A 218 2.06 -17.56 -11.85
CA GLN A 218 0.63 -17.79 -11.64
C GLN A 218 0.04 -16.60 -10.89
N VAL A 219 -1.03 -16.01 -11.42
CA VAL A 219 -1.69 -14.84 -10.84
C VAL A 219 -3.05 -15.24 -10.33
N LYS A 220 -3.27 -15.09 -9.04
CA LYS A 220 -4.57 -15.29 -8.42
C LYS A 220 -5.26 -13.94 -8.24
N HIS A 221 -6.40 -13.77 -8.89
CA HIS A 221 -7.20 -12.56 -8.86
C HIS A 221 -8.63 -12.90 -8.42
N GLN A 222 -9.13 -12.22 -7.39
CA GLN A 222 -10.47 -12.50 -6.82
C GLN A 222 -10.68 -13.99 -6.44
N GLY A 223 -9.63 -14.66 -5.99
CA GLY A 223 -9.69 -16.09 -5.63
C GLY A 223 -9.61 -17.08 -6.79
N LYS A 224 -9.50 -16.59 -8.04
CA LYS A 224 -9.37 -17.41 -9.26
C LYS A 224 -7.96 -17.31 -9.82
N THR A 225 -7.43 -18.43 -10.31
CA THR A 225 -6.10 -18.52 -10.94
C THR A 225 -6.21 -18.54 -12.45
#